data_AF-A0ABD5UGP1-F1
#
_entry.id   AF-A0ABD5UGP1-F1
#
_cell.length_a   1.000
_cell.length_b   1.000
_cell.length_c   1.000
_cell.angle_alpha   90.00
_cell.angle_beta   90.00
_cell.angle_gamma   90.00
#
_symmetry.space_group_name_H-M   'P 1'
#
loop_
_entity.id
_entity.type
_entity.pdbx_description
1 polymer ?
#
loop_
_entity_poly.entity_id
_entity_poly.type
_entity_poly.pdbx_seq_one_letter_code
_entity_poly.pdbx_strand_id
1 'polypeptide(L)' 'MSDATLDDRGRLTLPKELRERYGDRYHIVDLHDGIKLVPVADDPLEALRDEFEDVGTTAAELRERARETALDEAGR' A
#
# COMPACT_ATOMS: atom_id res chain seq x y z
N MET A 1 -19.74 -11.11 -2.00
CA MET A 1 -18.60 -12.04 -1.84
C MET A 1 -18.46 -12.71 -3.20
N SER A 2 -17.31 -12.54 -3.88
CA SER A 2 -17.06 -13.20 -5.16
C SER A 2 -16.27 -14.47 -4.89
N ASP A 3 -16.86 -15.62 -5.22
CA ASP A 3 -16.18 -16.91 -5.26
C ASP A 3 -15.49 -17.10 -6.64
N ALA A 4 -14.33 -17.77 -6.62
CA ALA A 4 -13.58 -18.12 -7.82
C ALA A 4 -12.90 -19.47 -7.60
N THR A 5 -12.85 -20.29 -8.66
CA THR A 5 -12.27 -21.63 -8.65
C THR A 5 -10.96 -21.65 -9.41
N LEU A 6 -10.08 -22.59 -9.04
CA LEU A 6 -8.87 -22.86 -9.80
C LEU A 6 -9.21 -23.59 -11.10
N ASP A 7 -8.45 -23.30 -12.15
CA ASP A 7 -8.47 -24.12 -13.36
C ASP A 7 -7.58 -25.37 -13.22
N ASP A 8 -7.55 -26.20 -14.27
CA ASP A 8 -6.77 -27.45 -14.30
C ASP A 8 -5.25 -27.24 -14.14
N ARG A 9 -4.77 -26.00 -14.25
CA ARG A 9 -3.36 -25.63 -14.09
C ARG A 9 -3.11 -24.93 -12.75
N GLY A 10 -4.10 -24.88 -11.86
CA GLY A 10 -3.99 -24.23 -10.56
C GLY A 10 -3.97 -22.71 -10.63
N ARG A 11 -4.50 -22.09 -11.69
CA ARG A 11 -4.55 -20.63 -11.83
C ARG A 11 -5.88 -20.08 -11.29
N LEU A 12 -5.80 -18.98 -10.54
CA LEU A 12 -6.96 -18.20 -10.11
C LEU A 12 -7.17 -17.02 -11.06
N THR A 13 -8.37 -16.89 -11.61
CA THR A 13 -8.70 -15.73 -12.46
C THR A 13 -9.29 -14.61 -11.61
N LEU A 14 -8.62 -13.46 -11.60
CA LEU A 14 -9.14 -12.28 -10.92
C LEU A 14 -10.24 -11.61 -11.78
N PRO A 15 -11.37 -11.22 -11.16
CA PRO A 15 -12.40 -10.39 -11.78
C PRO A 15 -11.82 -9.17 -12.49
N LYS A 16 -12.45 -8.78 -13.60
CA LYS A 16 -11.98 -7.69 -14.45
C LYS A 16 -11.83 -6.39 -13.66
N GLU A 17 -12.76 -6.12 -12.77
CA GLU A 17 -12.81 -4.93 -11.93
C GLU A 17 -11.61 -4.83 -10.97
N LEU A 18 -11.07 -5.97 -10.52
CA LEU A 18 -9.88 -6.01 -9.68
C LEU A 18 -8.60 -5.77 -10.49
N ARG A 19 -8.53 -6.34 -11.70
CA ARG A 19 -7.39 -6.14 -12.61
C ARG A 19 -7.30 -4.71 -13.10
N GLU A 20 -8.44 -4.09 -13.42
CA GLU A 20 -8.48 -2.67 -13.81
C GLU A 20 -8.06 -1.74 -12.67
N ARG A 21 -8.34 -2.13 -11.42
CA ARG A 21 -7.99 -1.31 -10.24
C ARG A 21 -6.55 -1.47 -9.79
N TYR A 22 -6.03 -2.70 -9.82
CA TYR A 22 -4.78 -3.06 -9.16
C TYR A 22 -3.70 -3.56 -10.11
N GLY A 23 -3.98 -3.63 -11.42
CA GLY A 23 -3.06 -4.13 -12.43
C GLY A 23 -2.98 -5.66 -12.50
N ASP A 24 -1.96 -6.15 -13.19
CA ASP A 24 -1.81 -7.58 -13.53
C ASP A 24 -0.65 -8.28 -12.80
N ARG A 25 0.12 -7.55 -11.99
CA ARG A 25 1.30 -8.07 -11.29
C ARG A 25 1.10 -8.03 -9.78
N TYR A 26 1.44 -9.14 -9.12
CA TYR A 26 1.23 -9.29 -7.68
C TYR A 26 2.38 -10.07 -7.02
N HIS A 27 2.67 -9.73 -5.77
CA HIS A 27 3.37 -10.61 -4.84
C HIS A 27 2.35 -11.49 -4.11
N ILE A 28 2.68 -12.77 -3.97
CA ILE A 28 1.89 -13.73 -3.18
C ILE A 28 2.57 -13.89 -1.83
N VAL A 29 1.83 -13.58 -0.76
CA VAL A 29 2.28 -13.73 0.62
C VAL A 29 1.46 -14.84 1.28
N ASP A 30 2.16 -15.83 1.82
CA ASP A 30 1.56 -16.91 2.62
C ASP A 30 1.40 -16.44 4.08
N LEU A 31 0.19 -16.54 4.60
CA LEU A 31 -0.19 -16.15 5.96
C LEU A 31 -0.80 -17.37 6.67
N HIS A 32 -0.83 -17.33 8.00
CA HIS A 32 -1.35 -18.43 8.82
C HIS A 32 -2.81 -18.84 8.49
N ASP A 33 -3.61 -17.93 7.95
CA ASP A 33 -5.04 -18.07 7.69
C ASP A 33 -5.41 -17.95 6.20
N GLY A 34 -4.43 -17.80 5.31
CA GLY A 34 -4.69 -17.71 3.88
C GLY A 34 -3.55 -17.07 3.08
N ILE A 35 -3.88 -16.66 1.85
CA ILE A 35 -2.95 -15.97 0.97
C ILE A 35 -3.35 -14.51 0.81
N LYS A 36 -2.36 -13.63 0.72
CA LYS A 36 -2.56 -12.21 0.37
C LYS A 36 -1.88 -11.90 -0.95
N LEU A 37 -2.64 -11.29 -1.86
CA LEU A 37 -2.12 -10.74 -3.11
C LEU A 37 -1.81 -9.25 -2.89
N VAL A 38 -0.56 -8.87 -3.09
CA VAL A 38 -0.10 -7.48 -2.97
C VAL A 38 0.21 -6.96 -4.37
N PRO A 39 -0.51 -5.95 -4.90
CA PRO A 39 -0.26 -5.39 -6.22
C PRO A 39 1.18 -4.88 -6.36
N VAL A 40 1.77 -5.06 -7.54
CA VAL A 40 3.07 -4.51 -7.90
C VAL A 40 2.85 -3.41 -8.92
N ALA A 41 3.12 -2.17 -8.52
CA ALA A 41 3.10 -1.04 -9.42
C ALA A 41 4.19 -1.20 -10.50
N ASP A 42 3.88 -0.76 -11.72
CA ASP A 42 4.85 -0.77 -12.82
C ASP A 42 6.00 0.22 -12.58
N ASP A 43 5.68 1.39 -12.00
CA ASP A 43 6.65 2.30 -11.39
C ASP A 43 6.37 2.44 -9.88
N PRO A 44 7.13 1.73 -9.03
CA PRO A 44 6.95 1.79 -7.58
C PRO A 44 7.23 3.17 -6.97
N LEU A 45 8.09 3.99 -7.60
CA LEU A 45 8.43 5.30 -7.09
C LEU A 45 7.36 6.33 -7.43
N GLU A 46 6.82 6.27 -8.65
CA GLU A 46 5.68 7.09 -9.06
C GLU A 46 4.46 6.78 -8.20
N ALA A 47 4.12 5.50 -8.03
CA ALA A 47 2.99 5.09 -7.19
C ALA A 47 3.13 5.54 -5.73
N LEU A 48 4.36 5.51 -5.18
CA LEU A 48 4.62 6.02 -3.83
C LEU A 48 4.52 7.55 -3.77
N ARG A 49 4.81 8.27 -4.84
CA ARG A 49 4.68 9.73 -4.86
C ARG A 49 3.22 10.15 -4.95
N ASP A 50 2.44 9.49 -5.80
CA ASP A 50 1.01 9.76 -5.96
C ASP A 50 0.24 9.49 -4.67
N GLU A 51 0.51 8.36 -4.00
CA GLU A 51 -0.13 8.02 -2.72
C GLU A 51 0.14 9.06 -1.62
N PHE A 52 1.27 9.75 -1.69
CA PHE A 52 1.69 10.75 -0.71
C PHE A 52 1.60 12.20 -1.23
N GLU A 53 0.97 12.41 -2.40
CA GLU A 53 0.86 13.74 -3.02
C GLU A 53 0.12 14.74 -2.11
N ASP A 54 -0.90 14.27 -1.40
CA ASP A 54 -1.71 15.07 -0.47
C ASP A 54 -1.02 15.36 0.87
N VAL A 55 0.18 14.82 1.11
CA VAL A 55 0.92 15.09 2.34
C VAL A 55 1.56 16.48 2.27
N GLY A 56 0.77 17.49 2.60
CA GLY A 56 1.16 18.91 2.55
C GLY A 56 2.17 19.36 3.61
N THR A 57 2.95 18.46 4.21
CA THR A 57 4.01 18.83 5.16
C THR A 57 5.31 18.14 4.79
N THR A 58 6.36 18.93 4.67
CA THR A 58 7.72 18.43 4.45
C THR A 58 8.27 17.73 5.69
N ALA A 59 9.24 16.83 5.48
CA ALA A 59 9.95 16.19 6.59
C ALA A 59 10.67 17.20 7.51
N ALA A 60 11.04 18.38 7.00
CA ALA A 60 11.66 19.44 7.78
C ALA A 60 10.65 20.07 8.77
N GLU A 61 9.46 20.44 8.29
CA GLU A 61 8.40 20.99 9.13
C GLU A 61 7.90 19.99 10.18
N LEU A 62 7.83 18.69 9.83
CA LEU A 62 7.52 17.64 10.81
C LEU A 62 8.56 17.60 11.95
N ARG A 63 9.85 17.70 11.62
CA ARG A 63 10.94 17.69 12.61
C ARG A 63 10.92 18.94 13.48
N GLU A 64 10.67 20.10 12.89
CA GLU A 64 10.60 21.36 13.62
C GLU A 64 9.45 21.35 14.62
N ARG A 65 8.24 20.98 14.19
CA ARG A 65 7.07 20.84 15.08
C ARG A 65 7.30 19.82 16.20
N ALA A 66 7.92 18.69 15.90
CA ALA A 66 8.25 17.68 16.92
C ALA A 66 9.23 18.24 17.96
N ARG A 67 10.20 19.06 17.54
CA ARG A 67 11.18 19.68 18.43
C ARG A 67 10.55 20.76 19.32
N GLU A 68 9.70 21.61 18.77
CA GLU A 68 8.95 22.61 19.54
C GLU A 68 8.08 21.93 20.60
N THR A 69 7.32 20.90 20.21
CA THR A 69 6.46 20.14 21.12
C THR A 69 7.26 19.55 22.28
N ALA A 70 8.42 18.96 22.00
CA ALA A 70 9.28 18.38 23.03
C ALA A 70 9.85 19.44 24.01
N LEU A 71 10.14 20.65 23.54
CA LEU A 71 10.61 21.76 24.38
C LEU A 71 9.47 22.29 25.28
N ASP A 72 8.27 22.44 24.73
CA ASP A 72 7.08 22.89 25.47
C ASP A 72 6.68 21.88 26.56
N GLU A 73 6.77 20.58 26.28
CA GLU A 73 6.49 19.52 27.27
C GLU A 73 7.56 19.43 28.36
N ALA A 74 8.84 19.65 28.02
CA ALA A 74 9.95 19.63 28.98
C ALA A 74 10.02 20.88 29.87
N GLY A 75 9.34 21.97 29.49
CA GLY A 75 9.28 23.24 30.23
C GLY A 75 8.18 23.32 31.30
N ARG A 76 7.43 22.23 31.56
CA ARG A 76 6.49 22.11 32.67
C ARG A 76 7.07 21.37 33.88
#